data_AF-A0A8H7GWB0-F1
#
_entry.id   AF-A0A8H7GWB0-F1
#
_cell.length_a   1.000
_cell.length_b   1.000
_cell.length_c   1.000
_cell.angle_alpha   90.00
_cell.angle_beta   90.00
_cell.angle_gamma   90.00
#
_symmetry.space_group_name_H-M   'P 1'
#
loop_
_entity.id
_entity.type
_entity.pdbx_description
1 polymer ?
#
loop_
_entity_poly.entity_id
_entity_poly.type
_entity_poly.pdbx_seq_one_letter_code
_entity_poly.pdbx_strand_id
1 'polypeptide(L)'
;MSFKHILSIIQDIDKTHYGISAGSASSTFESFSMYLSAPKEENVSKRGKVKRKYHLSTATEYIDAKLKQTFTESETYGKYVDLTLFYEMHKSILASQETYVEFLQNFAKFEHITKSPDSSRYLESLLGYLKQFHANAFPLASLEAPNTTKAPELEHGSEPQSQADDGKPNADGEVYCKSCDKLFAKESVYKGHLSGKKHKKNEEKKKTSSDTPKAETKPGIESVKSEIKCLSNQLKPIIDNTINDYQRRSRFSEREQQLERIAVEGELSDFTSIDSDSAKEESDDDDLDNMFSKDLPLGADGIPIPLWLYKLQGLHRSYLCEVCGNHAYKGRQQFNKHFGQPKHVHGLMCLGVLEEDTGLFANISTIAEVQDLWERVKKSKNAELEDEENNVEVEDEDGNVMSRKDYEELKKQGLI
;
A
#
# COMPACT_ATOMS: atom_id res chain seq x y z
N MET A 1 10.19 -29.81 15.51
CA MET A 1 10.04 -29.77 16.99
C MET A 1 9.82 -31.19 17.49
N SER A 2 10.55 -31.62 18.52
CA SER A 2 10.47 -33.00 19.03
C SER A 2 9.12 -33.26 19.71
N PHE A 3 8.43 -34.32 19.29
CA PHE A 3 7.14 -34.80 19.83
C PHE A 3 7.12 -34.89 21.37
N LYS A 4 8.29 -34.97 22.02
CA LYS A 4 8.44 -34.99 23.47
C LYS A 4 7.90 -33.74 24.17
N HIS A 5 8.01 -32.57 23.55
CA HIS A 5 7.52 -31.33 24.16
C HIS A 5 5.99 -31.26 24.14
N ILE A 6 5.39 -31.70 23.04
CA ILE A 6 3.94 -31.81 22.89
C ILE A 6 3.39 -32.84 23.89
N LEU A 7 4.04 -33.99 24.03
CA LEU A 7 3.63 -35.01 25.01
C LEU A 7 3.77 -34.54 26.46
N SER A 8 4.79 -33.75 26.79
CA SER A 8 4.93 -33.14 28.12
C SER A 8 3.80 -32.14 28.39
N ILE A 9 3.47 -31.30 27.42
CA ILE A 9 2.39 -30.31 27.54
C ILE A 9 1.03 -31.02 27.63
N ILE A 10 0.79 -32.07 26.85
CA ILE A 10 -0.43 -32.89 26.95
C ILE A 10 -0.52 -33.55 28.32
N GLN A 11 0.59 -34.09 28.86
CA GLN A 11 0.60 -34.68 30.20
C GLN A 11 0.36 -33.66 31.30
N ASP A 12 0.84 -32.42 31.14
CA ASP A 12 0.59 -31.36 32.11
C ASP A 12 -0.85 -30.85 32.03
N ILE A 13 -1.43 -30.73 30.83
CA ILE A 13 -2.85 -30.42 30.63
C ILE A 13 -3.74 -31.53 31.21
N ASP A 14 -3.40 -32.80 30.96
CA ASP A 14 -4.14 -33.92 31.54
C ASP A 14 -4.06 -33.89 33.06
N LYS A 15 -2.91 -33.59 33.67
CA LYS A 15 -2.77 -33.48 35.12
C LYS A 15 -3.55 -32.31 35.72
N THR A 16 -3.61 -31.17 35.02
CA THR A 16 -4.32 -29.98 35.52
C THR A 16 -5.83 -30.07 35.31
N HIS A 17 -6.30 -30.83 34.32
CA HIS A 17 -7.71 -30.94 33.97
C HIS A 17 -8.33 -32.34 34.25
N TYR A 18 -7.57 -33.27 34.84
CA TYR A 18 -8.09 -34.58 35.24
C TYR A 18 -9.21 -34.44 36.27
N GLY A 19 -10.44 -34.81 35.89
CA GLY A 19 -11.62 -34.77 36.75
C GLY A 19 -12.54 -33.56 36.58
N ILE A 20 -12.25 -32.63 35.66
CA ILE A 20 -13.20 -31.59 35.28
C ILE A 20 -14.22 -32.22 34.33
N SER A 21 -15.48 -32.30 34.77
CA SER A 21 -16.60 -32.80 33.96
C SER A 21 -16.61 -32.11 32.59
N ALA A 22 -16.68 -32.89 31.51
CA ALA A 22 -16.83 -32.42 30.14
C ALA A 22 -18.16 -31.66 30.01
N GLY A 23 -18.14 -30.36 30.30
CA GLY A 23 -19.35 -29.54 30.37
C GLY A 23 -19.19 -28.06 30.71
N SER A 24 -17.98 -27.56 30.99
CA SER A 24 -17.77 -26.11 31.16
C SER A 24 -17.08 -25.54 29.93
N ALA A 25 -17.86 -24.98 29.00
CA ALA A 25 -17.34 -24.25 27.84
C ALA A 25 -16.41 -23.09 28.22
N SER A 26 -16.49 -22.60 29.47
CA SER A 26 -15.59 -21.58 30.01
C SER A 26 -14.14 -22.06 30.16
N SER A 27 -13.92 -23.32 30.55
CA SER A 27 -12.56 -23.88 30.71
C SER A 27 -11.82 -23.94 29.37
N THR A 28 -12.51 -24.30 28.29
CA THR A 28 -11.91 -24.35 26.95
C THR A 28 -11.68 -22.94 26.39
N PHE A 29 -12.62 -22.01 26.62
CA PHE A 29 -12.48 -20.63 26.13
C PHE A 29 -11.26 -19.94 26.71
N GLU A 30 -10.98 -20.13 27.99
CA GLU A 30 -9.84 -19.50 28.65
C GLU A 30 -8.50 -20.01 28.11
N SER A 31 -8.40 -21.32 27.80
CA SER A 31 -7.20 -21.91 27.16
C SER A 31 -6.93 -21.36 25.77
N PHE A 32 -7.96 -21.00 25.00
CA PHE A 32 -7.81 -20.43 23.67
C PHE A 32 -7.82 -18.89 23.64
N SER A 33 -8.07 -18.24 24.79
CA SER A 33 -8.19 -16.78 24.87
C SER A 33 -6.92 -16.03 24.42
N MET A 34 -5.74 -16.59 24.68
CA MET A 34 -4.46 -16.01 24.23
C MET A 34 -4.25 -16.01 22.71
N TYR A 35 -4.96 -16.88 21.99
CA TYR A 35 -4.90 -16.99 20.53
C TYR A 35 -5.99 -16.18 19.84
N LEU A 36 -6.91 -15.59 20.61
CA LEU A 36 -7.87 -14.64 20.08
C LEU A 36 -7.16 -13.31 19.84
N SER A 37 -7.42 -12.71 18.69
CA SER A 37 -7.01 -11.33 18.42
C SER A 37 -7.85 -10.32 19.21
N ALA A 38 -9.02 -10.73 19.73
CA ALA A 38 -9.84 -9.87 20.55
C ALA A 38 -9.30 -9.81 22.00
N PRO A 39 -9.07 -8.61 22.57
CA PRO A 39 -8.73 -8.48 23.98
C PRO A 39 -9.87 -9.03 24.86
N LYS A 40 -9.54 -9.42 26.09
CA LYS A 40 -10.55 -9.85 27.07
C LYS A 40 -11.51 -8.68 27.31
N GLU A 41 -12.80 -8.87 27.00
CA GLU A 41 -13.81 -7.82 27.19
C GLU A 41 -14.02 -7.60 28.70
N GLU A 42 -13.36 -6.58 29.27
CA GLU A 42 -13.50 -6.27 30.71
C GLU A 42 -14.85 -5.60 31.04
N ASN A 43 -15.60 -5.09 30.05
CA ASN A 43 -16.89 -4.43 30.27
C ASN A 43 -17.88 -4.61 29.09
N VAL A 44 -18.76 -5.62 29.17
CA VAL A 44 -19.81 -5.94 28.17
C VAL A 44 -21.00 -4.97 28.21
N SER A 45 -20.82 -3.74 28.70
CA SER A 45 -21.94 -2.83 28.99
C SER A 45 -22.34 -1.91 27.84
N LYS A 46 -21.69 -1.98 26.66
CA LYS A 46 -22.05 -1.14 25.52
C LYS A 46 -22.32 -2.00 24.29
N ARG A 47 -23.60 -2.07 23.89
CA ARG A 47 -24.08 -2.61 22.58
C ARG A 47 -23.65 -1.70 21.41
N GLY A 48 -22.38 -1.32 21.35
CA GLY A 48 -21.76 -0.75 20.16
C GLY A 48 -21.09 -1.86 19.37
N LYS A 49 -21.16 -1.82 18.04
CA LYS A 49 -20.35 -2.71 17.20
C LYS A 49 -18.88 -2.37 17.44
N VAL A 50 -18.20 -3.12 18.31
CA VAL A 50 -16.75 -3.00 18.49
C VAL A 50 -16.12 -3.43 17.16
N LYS A 51 -15.59 -2.47 16.39
CA LYS A 51 -14.78 -2.78 15.21
C LYS A 51 -13.50 -3.44 15.71
N ARG A 52 -13.43 -4.77 15.63
CA ARG A 52 -12.25 -5.55 16.00
C ARG A 52 -11.11 -5.21 15.03
N LYS A 53 -10.23 -4.29 15.39
CA LYS A 53 -9.01 -3.95 14.64
C LYS A 53 -7.77 -4.53 15.32
N TYR A 54 -7.76 -5.85 15.55
CA TYR A 54 -6.57 -6.53 16.04
C TYR A 54 -6.29 -7.70 15.11
N HIS A 55 -5.19 -7.61 14.37
CA HIS A 55 -4.74 -8.68 13.48
C HIS A 55 -3.93 -9.73 14.25
N LEU A 56 -3.09 -9.30 15.19
CA LEU A 56 -2.26 -10.17 16.02
C LEU A 56 -3.05 -10.66 17.25
N SER A 57 -2.86 -11.94 17.60
CA SER A 57 -3.28 -12.48 18.89
C SER A 57 -2.35 -11.99 20.01
N THR A 58 -2.83 -12.04 21.26
CA THR A 58 -2.01 -11.70 22.44
C THR A 58 -0.75 -12.58 22.51
N ALA A 59 -0.88 -13.85 22.13
CA ALA A 59 0.26 -14.77 22.06
C ALA A 59 1.32 -14.35 21.03
N THR A 60 0.95 -13.56 20.02
CA THR A 60 1.81 -13.19 18.88
C THR A 60 2.19 -11.71 18.86
N GLU A 61 1.93 -10.97 19.94
CA GLU A 61 2.24 -9.53 20.03
C GLU A 61 3.74 -9.24 19.83
N TYR A 62 4.61 -10.16 20.26
CA TYR A 62 6.06 -10.06 20.08
C TYR A 62 6.50 -10.07 18.60
N ILE A 63 5.65 -10.51 17.67
CA ILE A 63 6.01 -10.61 16.25
C ILE A 63 6.27 -9.22 15.66
N ASP A 64 5.48 -8.21 16.02
CA ASP A 64 5.69 -6.84 15.53
C ASP A 64 7.04 -6.27 15.96
N ALA A 65 7.35 -6.37 17.26
CA ALA A 65 8.64 -5.96 17.80
C ALA A 65 9.81 -6.72 17.16
N LYS A 66 9.63 -8.03 16.93
CA LYS A 66 10.63 -8.85 16.25
C LYS A 66 10.83 -8.42 14.79
N LEU A 67 9.76 -8.15 14.06
CA LEU A 67 9.81 -7.71 12.66
C LEU A 67 10.60 -6.40 12.51
N LYS A 68 10.32 -5.42 13.39
CA LYS A 68 11.03 -4.13 13.44
C LYS A 68 12.52 -4.26 13.75
N GLN A 69 12.91 -5.31 14.49
CA GLN A 69 14.31 -5.60 14.77
C GLN A 69 15.00 -6.37 13.64
N THR A 70 14.27 -7.22 12.91
CA THR A 70 14.83 -8.10 11.88
C THR A 70 15.09 -7.42 10.54
N PHE A 71 14.30 -6.40 10.19
CA PHE A 71 14.41 -5.70 8.90
C PHE A 71 14.86 -4.27 9.10
N THR A 72 15.66 -3.76 8.17
CA THR A 72 15.97 -2.33 8.11
C THR A 72 14.82 -1.54 7.48
N GLU A 73 14.79 -0.23 7.70
CA GLU A 73 13.82 0.66 7.06
C GLU A 73 13.90 0.59 5.53
N SER A 74 15.11 0.41 4.98
CA SER A 74 15.34 0.24 3.54
C SER A 74 14.71 -1.02 2.96
N GLU A 75 14.66 -2.12 3.74
CA GLU A 75 14.15 -3.41 3.29
C GLU A 75 12.62 -3.47 3.31
N THR A 76 11.96 -2.61 4.09
CA THR A 76 10.49 -2.51 4.20
C THR A 76 9.82 -3.88 4.37
N TYR A 77 10.17 -4.59 5.46
CA TYR A 77 9.66 -5.93 5.80
C TYR A 77 9.81 -6.99 4.69
N GLY A 78 10.89 -6.90 3.89
CA GLY A 78 11.21 -7.88 2.85
C GLY A 78 10.70 -7.53 1.45
N LYS A 79 10.10 -6.35 1.26
CA LYS A 79 9.71 -5.85 -0.07
C LYS A 79 10.93 -5.46 -0.92
N TYR A 80 12.02 -5.05 -0.29
CA TYR A 80 13.30 -4.73 -0.94
C TYR A 80 14.47 -5.41 -0.23
N VAL A 81 15.57 -5.62 -0.94
CA VAL A 81 16.86 -6.07 -0.38
C VAL A 81 17.81 -4.89 -0.25
N ASP A 82 18.51 -4.77 0.87
CA ASP A 82 19.55 -3.76 1.07
C ASP A 82 20.95 -4.36 0.84
N LEU A 83 21.53 -4.08 -0.34
CA LEU A 83 22.89 -4.51 -0.69
C LEU A 83 23.89 -3.35 -0.77
N THR A 84 23.58 -2.20 -0.18
CA THR A 84 24.43 -1.00 -0.21
C THR A 84 25.80 -1.24 0.39
N LEU A 85 25.86 -1.86 1.58
CA LEU A 85 27.11 -2.24 2.24
C LEU A 85 27.96 -3.20 1.37
N PHE A 86 27.32 -4.19 0.75
CA PHE A 86 27.99 -5.16 -0.11
C PHE A 86 28.51 -4.53 -1.41
N TYR A 87 27.81 -3.52 -1.92
CA TYR A 87 28.28 -2.74 -3.05
C TYR A 87 29.54 -1.93 -2.73
N GLU A 88 29.61 -1.30 -1.55
CA GLU A 88 30.83 -0.60 -1.10
C GLU A 88 32.01 -1.56 -0.92
N MET A 89 31.77 -2.73 -0.30
CA MET A 89 32.77 -3.78 -0.18
C MET A 89 33.25 -4.27 -1.56
N HIS A 90 32.32 -4.50 -2.49
CA HIS A 90 32.64 -4.92 -3.85
C HIS A 90 33.51 -3.88 -4.58
N LYS A 91 33.16 -2.60 -4.46
CA LYS A 91 33.97 -1.49 -5.00
C LYS A 91 35.38 -1.45 -4.42
N SER A 92 35.52 -1.68 -3.12
CA SER A 92 36.84 -1.74 -2.48
C SER A 92 37.69 -2.91 -2.96
N ILE A 93 37.08 -4.04 -3.33
CA ILE A 93 37.80 -5.26 -3.75
C ILE A 93 38.18 -5.19 -5.23
N LEU A 94 37.27 -4.73 -6.09
CA LEU A 94 37.43 -4.78 -7.55
C LEU A 94 37.84 -3.44 -8.17
N ALA A 95 37.83 -2.34 -7.41
CA ALA A 95 38.02 -0.98 -7.92
C ALA A 95 37.11 -0.67 -9.13
N SER A 96 35.86 -1.17 -9.11
CA SER A 96 34.92 -0.99 -10.23
C SER A 96 34.27 0.40 -10.22
N GLN A 97 33.99 0.92 -11.41
CA GLN A 97 33.22 2.15 -11.63
C GLN A 97 31.72 1.87 -11.81
N GLU A 98 31.29 0.64 -11.55
CA GLU A 98 29.91 0.22 -11.71
C GLU A 98 28.99 1.02 -10.77
N THR A 99 27.81 1.35 -11.28
CA THR A 99 26.72 1.94 -10.50
C THR A 99 26.05 0.89 -9.61
N TYR A 100 25.28 1.33 -8.61
CA TYR A 100 24.59 0.41 -7.71
C TYR A 100 23.61 -0.51 -8.45
N VAL A 101 22.91 0.01 -9.46
CA VAL A 101 21.98 -0.76 -10.29
C VAL A 101 22.70 -1.83 -11.11
N GLU A 102 23.84 -1.47 -11.72
CA GLU A 102 24.66 -2.44 -12.48
C GLU A 102 25.20 -3.55 -11.57
N PHE A 103 25.59 -3.19 -10.34
CA PHE A 103 25.98 -4.17 -9.33
C PHE A 103 24.82 -5.12 -8.99
N LEU A 104 23.61 -4.62 -8.71
CA LEU A 104 22.44 -5.45 -8.42
C LEU A 104 22.09 -6.43 -9.56
N GLN A 105 22.39 -6.08 -10.81
CA GLN A 105 22.17 -6.95 -11.96
C GLN A 105 23.24 -8.05 -12.12
N ASN A 106 24.45 -7.81 -11.62
CA ASN A 106 25.64 -8.62 -11.93
C ASN A 106 26.28 -9.31 -10.71
N PHE A 107 25.90 -9.00 -9.47
CA PHE A 107 26.57 -9.51 -8.27
C PHE A 107 26.61 -11.04 -8.17
N ALA A 108 25.67 -11.75 -8.82
CA ALA A 108 25.60 -13.21 -8.85
C ALA A 108 26.35 -13.88 -10.03
N LYS A 109 26.98 -13.10 -10.93
CA LYS A 109 27.74 -13.63 -12.08
C LYS A 109 29.20 -13.96 -11.76
N PHE A 110 29.80 -13.27 -10.79
CA PHE A 110 31.17 -13.49 -10.29
C PHE A 110 32.30 -13.40 -11.34
N GLU A 111 32.09 -12.79 -12.50
CA GLU A 111 33.01 -12.79 -13.66
C GLU A 111 34.39 -12.16 -13.38
N HIS A 112 34.56 -11.44 -12.27
CA HIS A 112 35.80 -10.75 -11.91
C HIS A 112 36.31 -10.99 -10.49
N ILE A 113 35.72 -11.96 -9.75
CA ILE A 113 36.15 -12.22 -8.37
C ILE A 113 37.37 -13.13 -8.36
N THR A 114 38.53 -12.53 -8.09
CA THR A 114 39.80 -13.25 -7.86
C THR A 114 39.75 -14.04 -6.54
N LYS A 115 40.52 -15.13 -6.43
CA LYS A 115 40.64 -15.90 -5.18
C LYS A 115 41.53 -15.15 -4.18
N SER A 116 41.00 -14.10 -3.59
CA SER A 116 41.65 -13.34 -2.51
C SER A 116 41.01 -13.66 -1.15
N PRO A 117 41.71 -13.49 -0.02
CA PRO A 117 41.10 -13.68 1.29
C PRO A 117 39.94 -12.70 1.54
N ASP A 118 40.04 -11.47 1.01
CA ASP A 118 39.02 -10.44 1.20
C ASP A 118 37.76 -10.70 0.37
N SER A 119 37.90 -11.20 -0.86
CA SER A 119 36.75 -11.66 -1.65
C SER A 119 36.06 -12.86 -1.03
N SER A 120 36.81 -13.75 -0.37
CA SER A 120 36.22 -14.90 0.34
C SER A 120 35.37 -14.42 1.52
N ARG A 121 35.87 -13.46 2.31
CA ARG A 121 35.11 -12.84 3.41
C ARG A 121 33.87 -12.10 2.92
N TYR A 122 33.99 -11.37 1.82
CA TYR A 122 32.87 -10.69 1.17
C TYR A 122 31.78 -11.69 0.77
N LEU A 123 32.13 -12.78 0.08
CA LEU A 123 31.18 -13.80 -0.35
C LEU A 123 30.54 -14.54 0.83
N GLU A 124 31.31 -14.87 1.87
CA GLU A 124 30.78 -15.47 3.10
C GLU A 124 29.77 -14.54 3.80
N SER A 125 30.08 -13.24 3.87
CA SER A 125 29.21 -12.22 4.50
C SER A 125 27.94 -12.00 3.68
N LEU A 126 28.07 -11.92 2.35
CA LEU A 126 26.94 -11.78 1.43
C LEU A 126 26.01 -13.00 1.51
N LEU A 127 26.57 -14.20 1.51
CA LEU A 127 25.79 -15.42 1.68
C LEU A 127 25.06 -15.46 3.03
N GLY A 128 25.74 -15.05 4.11
CA GLY A 128 25.14 -14.96 5.45
C GLY A 128 23.94 -14.03 5.48
N TYR A 129 24.09 -12.82 4.91
CA TYR A 129 23.00 -11.86 4.78
C TYR A 129 21.84 -12.40 3.93
N LEU A 130 22.10 -12.92 2.73
CA LEU A 130 21.04 -13.42 1.85
C LEU A 130 20.26 -14.60 2.48
N LYS A 131 20.94 -15.48 3.23
CA LYS A 131 20.28 -16.55 3.99
C LYS A 131 19.37 -16.02 5.07
N GLN A 132 19.85 -15.06 5.87
CA GLN A 132 19.06 -14.45 6.94
C GLN A 132 17.86 -13.68 6.37
N PHE A 133 18.08 -12.88 5.33
CA PHE A 133 17.04 -12.14 4.63
C PHE A 133 15.98 -13.09 4.06
N HIS A 134 16.39 -14.15 3.35
CA HIS A 134 15.46 -15.14 2.81
C HIS A 134 14.64 -15.83 3.92
N ALA A 135 15.27 -16.23 5.03
CA ALA A 135 14.56 -16.85 6.15
C ALA A 135 13.53 -15.91 6.81
N ASN A 136 13.84 -14.61 6.87
CA ASN A 136 12.95 -13.60 7.44
C ASN A 136 11.82 -13.19 6.48
N ALA A 137 12.12 -13.04 5.19
CA ALA A 137 11.14 -12.64 4.16
C ALA A 137 10.18 -13.78 3.81
N PHE A 138 10.63 -15.03 3.92
CA PHE A 138 9.85 -16.22 3.63
C PHE A 138 9.79 -17.18 4.83
N PRO A 139 9.21 -16.76 5.97
CA PRO A 139 9.19 -17.57 7.19
C PRO A 139 8.38 -18.87 7.03
N LEU A 140 7.48 -18.91 6.04
CA LEU A 140 6.67 -20.08 5.70
C LEU A 140 7.34 -21.01 4.68
N ALA A 141 8.45 -20.60 4.06
CA ALA A 141 9.11 -21.37 3.01
C ALA A 141 9.92 -22.59 3.51
N SER A 142 9.73 -23.04 4.76
CA SER A 142 10.27 -24.33 5.21
C SER A 142 9.32 -25.07 6.13
N LEU A 143 8.29 -25.66 5.53
CA LEU A 143 7.67 -26.93 5.95
C LEU A 143 7.94 -28.06 4.95
N GLU A 144 8.65 -27.79 3.86
CA GLU A 144 9.20 -28.81 2.98
C GLU A 144 10.72 -28.81 3.09
N ALA A 145 11.25 -29.93 3.58
CA ALA A 145 12.68 -30.14 3.73
C ALA A 145 13.40 -29.95 2.38
N PRO A 146 14.50 -29.19 2.30
CA PRO A 146 15.23 -28.94 1.06
C PRO A 146 16.09 -30.14 0.60
N ASN A 147 15.60 -31.37 0.78
CA ASN A 147 16.35 -32.60 0.44
C ASN A 147 15.65 -33.52 -0.56
N THR A 148 14.56 -33.12 -1.22
CA THR A 148 13.88 -34.01 -2.20
C THR A 148 13.55 -33.44 -3.56
N THR A 149 13.66 -32.13 -3.78
CA THR A 149 13.51 -31.55 -5.12
C THR A 149 14.88 -31.25 -5.70
N LYS A 150 15.41 -32.24 -6.44
CA LYS A 150 16.35 -31.97 -7.53
C LYS A 150 15.78 -30.82 -8.35
N ALA A 151 16.62 -29.82 -8.63
CA ALA A 151 16.32 -28.66 -9.44
C ALA A 151 15.56 -29.05 -10.73
N PRO A 152 14.57 -28.24 -11.17
CA PRO A 152 13.99 -28.42 -12.49
C PRO A 152 15.06 -28.16 -13.54
N GLU A 153 15.06 -29.01 -14.55
CA GLU A 153 15.95 -29.05 -15.69
C GLU A 153 16.14 -27.65 -16.30
N LEU A 154 17.36 -27.13 -16.22
CA LEU A 154 17.79 -26.01 -17.05
C LEU A 154 18.23 -26.58 -18.40
N GLU A 155 17.49 -26.16 -19.41
CA GLU A 155 17.74 -26.41 -20.82
C GLU A 155 19.15 -25.98 -21.25
N HIS A 156 19.61 -26.68 -22.28
CA HIS A 156 20.98 -26.70 -22.77
C HIS A 156 21.52 -25.32 -23.14
N GLY A 157 22.65 -24.98 -22.53
CA GLY A 157 23.48 -23.84 -22.88
C GLY A 157 24.80 -23.88 -22.12
N SER A 158 25.49 -25.03 -22.15
CA SER A 158 26.81 -25.19 -21.52
C SER A 158 27.80 -25.61 -22.58
N GLU A 159 28.79 -24.74 -22.80
CA GLU A 159 30.03 -25.06 -23.49
C GLU A 159 30.71 -26.30 -22.86
N PRO A 160 31.43 -27.11 -23.66
CA PRO A 160 31.80 -28.46 -23.27
C PRO A 160 33.01 -28.46 -22.33
N GLN A 161 32.76 -28.55 -21.02
CA GLN A 161 33.74 -29.09 -20.08
C GLN A 161 33.54 -30.60 -19.97
N SER A 162 34.43 -31.33 -20.65
CA SER A 162 34.49 -32.78 -20.69
C SER A 162 34.61 -33.37 -19.28
N GLN A 163 33.56 -34.07 -18.85
CA GLN A 163 33.63 -35.06 -17.78
C GLN A 163 34.49 -36.23 -18.27
N ALA A 164 35.82 -36.13 -18.11
CA ALA A 164 36.71 -37.25 -18.33
C ALA A 164 36.72 -38.16 -17.10
N ASP A 165 36.18 -39.37 -17.24
CA ASP A 165 36.27 -40.43 -16.24
C ASP A 165 37.75 -40.80 -15.99
N ASP A 166 38.14 -41.07 -14.74
CA ASP A 166 39.53 -41.43 -14.42
C ASP A 166 39.89 -42.75 -15.11
N GLY A 167 41.02 -42.75 -15.81
CA GLY A 167 41.57 -43.98 -16.39
C GLY A 167 40.78 -44.56 -17.57
N LYS A 168 39.75 -43.89 -18.08
CA LYS A 168 39.07 -44.29 -19.33
C LYS A 168 39.62 -43.50 -20.52
N PRO A 169 39.96 -44.17 -21.64
CA PRO A 169 40.36 -43.48 -22.86
C PRO A 169 39.13 -42.81 -23.51
N ASN A 170 39.28 -41.54 -23.88
CA ASN A 170 38.32 -40.82 -24.72
C ASN A 170 38.37 -41.33 -26.17
N ALA A 171 37.48 -40.84 -27.05
CA ALA A 171 37.42 -41.21 -28.46
C ALA A 171 38.77 -41.07 -29.21
N ASP A 172 39.63 -40.14 -28.76
CA ASP A 172 40.95 -39.87 -29.32
C ASP A 172 42.10 -40.68 -28.67
N GLY A 173 41.79 -41.60 -27.75
CA GLY A 173 42.79 -42.42 -27.04
C GLY A 173 43.51 -41.72 -25.87
N GLU A 174 43.07 -40.51 -25.52
CA GLU A 174 43.60 -39.74 -24.40
C GLU A 174 43.01 -40.18 -23.05
N VAL A 175 43.84 -40.25 -22.01
CA VAL A 175 43.45 -40.72 -20.67
C VAL A 175 43.70 -39.63 -19.63
N TYR A 176 42.71 -39.35 -18.79
CA TYR A 176 42.79 -38.36 -17.70
C TYR A 176 43.13 -39.02 -16.35
N CYS A 177 43.94 -38.34 -15.53
CA CYS A 177 44.30 -38.74 -14.17
C CYS A 177 43.76 -37.72 -13.14
N LYS A 178 42.79 -38.09 -12.29
CA LYS A 178 42.25 -37.20 -11.24
C LYS A 178 43.23 -36.95 -10.10
N SER A 179 44.24 -37.79 -9.91
CA SER A 179 45.26 -37.59 -8.87
C SER A 179 46.30 -36.53 -9.25
N CYS A 180 46.47 -36.24 -10.55
CA CYS A 180 47.48 -35.31 -11.05
C CYS A 180 46.92 -34.21 -11.96
N ASP A 181 45.61 -34.19 -12.20
CA ASP A 181 44.87 -33.27 -13.08
C ASP A 181 45.56 -33.08 -14.45
N LYS A 182 45.91 -34.20 -15.09
CA LYS A 182 46.63 -34.23 -16.38
C LYS A 182 46.01 -35.21 -17.37
N LEU A 183 45.97 -34.77 -18.63
CA LEU A 183 45.62 -35.58 -19.80
C LEU A 183 46.88 -36.22 -20.40
N PHE A 184 46.78 -37.49 -20.76
CA PHE A 184 47.85 -38.27 -21.37
C PHE A 184 47.41 -38.76 -22.75
N ALA A 185 48.17 -38.45 -23.80
CA ALA A 185 47.83 -38.79 -25.18
C ALA A 185 47.80 -40.29 -25.51
N LYS A 186 48.39 -41.15 -24.66
CA LYS A 186 48.38 -42.61 -24.83
C LYS A 186 48.19 -43.29 -23.48
N GLU A 187 47.40 -44.36 -23.45
CA GLU A 187 47.18 -45.19 -22.26
C GLU A 187 48.49 -45.78 -21.70
N SER A 188 49.47 -46.09 -22.54
CA SER A 188 50.79 -46.58 -22.11
C SER A 188 51.57 -45.54 -21.29
N VAL A 189 51.44 -44.26 -21.61
CA VAL A 189 52.09 -43.15 -20.87
C VAL A 189 51.37 -42.92 -19.55
N TYR A 190 50.04 -43.04 -19.52
CA TYR A 190 49.25 -43.00 -18.28
C TYR A 190 49.65 -44.14 -17.33
N LYS A 191 49.75 -45.38 -17.82
CA LYS A 191 50.19 -46.54 -17.01
C LYS A 191 51.62 -46.35 -16.46
N GLY A 192 52.52 -45.78 -17.25
CA GLY A 192 53.86 -45.40 -16.78
C GLY A 192 53.83 -44.31 -15.69
N HIS A 193 52.93 -43.32 -15.82
CA HIS A 193 52.77 -42.22 -14.87
C HIS A 193 52.29 -42.67 -13.48
N LEU A 194 51.41 -43.69 -13.39
CA LEU A 194 50.91 -44.23 -12.11
C LEU A 194 52.05 -44.68 -11.18
N SER A 195 53.14 -45.20 -11.76
CA SER A 195 54.31 -45.66 -11.00
C SER A 195 55.25 -44.52 -10.53
N GLY A 196 55.06 -43.30 -11.06
CA GLY A 196 55.95 -42.16 -10.84
C GLY A 196 55.87 -41.54 -9.44
N LYS A 197 57.00 -41.06 -8.93
CA LYS A 197 57.11 -40.43 -7.59
C LYS A 197 56.11 -39.29 -7.35
N LYS A 198 55.77 -38.53 -8.39
CA LYS A 198 54.80 -37.41 -8.30
C LYS A 198 53.36 -37.91 -8.12
N HIS A 199 52.98 -38.98 -8.80
CA HIS A 199 51.65 -39.58 -8.68
C HIS A 199 51.46 -40.18 -7.28
N LYS A 200 52.41 -41.02 -6.83
CA LYS A 200 52.38 -41.61 -5.49
C LYS A 200 52.28 -40.57 -4.37
N LYS A 201 53.05 -39.47 -4.45
CA LYS A 201 52.99 -38.38 -3.47
C LYS A 201 51.64 -37.64 -3.47
N ASN A 202 50.98 -37.52 -4.63
CA ASN A 202 49.65 -36.91 -4.72
C ASN A 202 48.55 -37.86 -4.24
N GLU A 203 48.67 -39.16 -4.53
CA GLU A 203 47.76 -40.18 -4.01
C GLU A 203 47.85 -40.31 -2.49
N GLU A 204 49.07 -40.29 -1.93
CA GLU A 204 49.30 -40.30 -0.49
C GLU A 204 48.67 -39.09 0.20
N LYS A 205 48.79 -37.89 -0.39
CA LYS A 205 48.13 -36.67 0.11
C LYS A 205 46.60 -36.77 0.10
N LYS A 206 46.02 -37.38 -0.94
CA LYS A 206 44.56 -37.59 -1.04
C LYS A 206 44.04 -38.69 -0.10
N LYS A 207 44.87 -39.70 0.23
CA LYS A 207 44.55 -40.76 1.20
C LYS A 207 44.66 -40.27 2.65
N THR A 208 45.58 -39.37 2.97
CA THR A 208 45.70 -38.81 4.33
C THR A 208 44.57 -37.86 4.69
N SER A 209 43.78 -37.39 3.72
CA SER A 209 42.62 -36.51 3.94
C SER A 209 41.30 -37.24 4.19
N SER A 210 41.25 -38.58 4.21
CA SER A 210 40.00 -39.34 4.37
C SER A 210 39.73 -39.92 5.77
N ASP A 211 40.68 -39.88 6.72
CA ASP A 211 40.53 -40.51 8.05
C ASP A 211 40.73 -39.54 9.24
N THR A 212 39.94 -38.46 9.30
CA THR A 212 39.70 -37.71 10.55
C THR A 212 38.21 -37.40 10.72
N PRO A 213 37.65 -37.52 11.95
CA PRO A 213 36.23 -37.23 12.19
C PRO A 213 35.97 -35.72 12.11
N LYS A 214 34.96 -35.33 11.31
CA LYS A 214 34.33 -34.00 11.15
C LYS A 214 34.91 -32.89 12.04
N ALA A 215 35.96 -32.23 11.56
CA ALA A 215 36.17 -30.81 11.80
C ALA A 215 35.53 -30.06 10.63
N GLU A 216 34.67 -29.09 10.92
CA GLU A 216 33.94 -28.25 9.98
C GLU A 216 34.88 -27.72 8.88
N THR A 217 34.86 -28.38 7.73
CA THR A 217 35.61 -27.93 6.57
C THR A 217 34.81 -26.77 6.01
N LYS A 218 35.34 -25.54 6.15
CA LYS A 218 34.71 -24.34 5.56
C LYS A 218 34.28 -24.67 4.13
N PRO A 219 33.03 -24.35 3.73
CA PRO A 219 32.59 -24.59 2.38
C PRO A 219 33.57 -23.93 1.42
N GLY A 220 34.00 -24.66 0.39
CA GLY A 220 34.88 -24.09 -0.63
C GLY A 220 34.22 -22.86 -1.27
N ILE A 221 35.03 -21.87 -1.67
CA ILE A 221 34.54 -20.62 -2.28
C ILE A 221 33.57 -20.88 -3.43
N GLU A 222 33.77 -21.97 -4.18
CA GLU A 222 32.87 -22.38 -5.27
C GLU A 222 31.47 -22.79 -4.79
N SER A 223 31.38 -23.46 -3.63
CA SER A 223 30.11 -23.79 -2.98
C SER A 223 29.39 -22.54 -2.50
N VAL A 224 30.14 -21.57 -1.97
CA VAL A 224 29.58 -20.28 -1.54
C VAL A 224 28.99 -19.52 -2.74
N LYS A 225 29.71 -19.48 -3.86
CA LYS A 225 29.22 -18.87 -5.11
C LYS A 225 27.95 -19.55 -5.63
N SER A 226 27.89 -20.88 -5.65
CA SER A 226 26.72 -21.60 -6.14
C SER A 226 25.49 -21.38 -5.26
N GLU A 227 25.67 -21.33 -3.93
CA GLU A 227 24.59 -21.03 -2.99
C GLU A 227 24.07 -19.58 -3.14
N ILE A 228 24.97 -18.60 -3.29
CA ILE A 228 24.58 -17.21 -3.57
C ILE A 228 23.78 -17.13 -4.88
N LYS A 229 24.21 -17.84 -5.94
CA LYS A 229 23.49 -17.87 -7.21
C LYS A 229 22.10 -18.49 -7.07
N CYS A 230 21.97 -19.55 -6.28
CA CYS A 230 20.67 -20.18 -5.98
C CYS A 230 19.73 -19.22 -5.24
N LEU A 231 20.21 -18.60 -4.16
CA LEU A 231 19.42 -17.62 -3.38
C LEU A 231 19.09 -16.38 -4.21
N SER A 232 20.01 -15.90 -5.04
CA SER A 232 19.77 -14.78 -5.95
C SER A 232 18.65 -15.10 -6.94
N ASN A 233 18.57 -16.33 -7.46
CA ASN A 233 17.46 -16.74 -8.31
C ASN A 233 16.12 -16.78 -7.56
N GLN A 234 16.11 -17.24 -6.30
CA GLN A 234 14.90 -17.24 -5.47
C GLN A 234 14.44 -15.81 -5.11
N LEU A 235 15.40 -14.92 -4.85
CA LEU A 235 15.18 -13.52 -4.49
C LEU A 235 15.04 -12.58 -5.69
N LYS A 236 15.15 -13.11 -6.92
CA LYS A 236 15.04 -12.33 -8.17
C LYS A 236 13.86 -11.36 -8.20
N PRO A 237 12.60 -11.72 -7.84
CA PRO A 237 11.50 -10.76 -7.86
C PRO A 237 11.71 -9.59 -6.89
N ILE A 238 12.32 -9.83 -5.72
CA ILE A 238 12.60 -8.79 -4.73
C ILE A 238 13.74 -7.89 -5.23
N ILE A 239 14.78 -8.48 -5.83
CA ILE A 239 15.90 -7.74 -6.43
C ILE A 239 15.41 -6.84 -7.58
N ASP A 240 14.55 -7.35 -8.45
CA ASP A 240 13.96 -6.57 -9.54
C ASP A 240 13.09 -5.42 -9.00
N ASN A 241 12.34 -5.65 -7.92
CA ASN A 241 11.61 -4.59 -7.20
C ASN A 241 12.55 -3.52 -6.65
N THR A 242 13.67 -3.91 -6.03
CA THR A 242 14.69 -2.98 -5.52
C THR A 242 15.31 -2.15 -6.65
N ILE A 243 15.61 -2.77 -7.80
CA ILE A 243 16.15 -2.06 -8.98
C ILE A 243 15.13 -1.03 -9.48
N ASN A 244 13.88 -1.43 -9.66
CA ASN A 244 12.81 -0.54 -10.12
C ASN A 244 12.56 0.61 -9.15
N ASP A 245 12.60 0.33 -7.84
CA ASP A 245 12.45 1.34 -6.80
C ASP A 245 13.59 2.36 -6.82
N TYR A 246 14.83 1.88 -6.90
CA TYR A 246 16.00 2.74 -6.99
C TYR A 246 15.97 3.61 -8.26
N GLN A 247 15.63 3.03 -9.41
CA GLN A 247 15.49 3.78 -10.66
C GLN A 247 14.35 4.80 -10.60
N ARG A 248 13.21 4.46 -9.99
CA ARG A 248 12.10 5.40 -9.77
C ARG A 248 12.55 6.56 -8.87
N ARG A 249 13.17 6.26 -7.72
CA ARG A 249 13.68 7.25 -6.76
C ARG A 249 14.77 8.14 -7.36
N SER A 250 15.61 7.60 -8.23
CA SER A 250 16.66 8.38 -8.92
C SER A 250 16.10 9.46 -9.84
N ARG A 251 14.83 9.36 -10.24
CA ARG A 251 14.13 10.35 -11.09
C ARG A 251 13.35 11.38 -10.28
N PHE A 252 13.29 11.24 -8.96
CA PHE A 252 12.50 12.14 -8.12
C PHE A 252 13.18 13.49 -7.92
N SER A 253 12.36 14.54 -8.00
CA SER A 253 12.70 15.86 -7.48
C SER A 253 12.76 15.85 -5.95
N GLU A 254 13.47 16.80 -5.33
CA GLU A 254 13.57 16.95 -3.87
C GLU A 254 12.17 17.02 -3.20
N ARG A 255 11.22 17.72 -3.84
CA ARG A 255 9.83 17.80 -3.37
C ARG A 255 9.13 16.43 -3.37
N GLU A 256 9.37 15.62 -4.41
CA GLU A 256 8.75 14.29 -4.55
C GLU A 256 9.36 13.31 -3.53
N GLN A 257 10.67 13.39 -3.29
CA GLN A 257 11.33 12.61 -2.24
C GLN A 257 10.78 12.93 -0.85
N GLN A 258 10.52 14.21 -0.55
CA GLN A 258 9.94 14.62 0.72
C GLN A 258 8.50 14.13 0.89
N LEU A 259 7.69 14.21 -0.17
CA LEU A 259 6.32 13.69 -0.15
C LEU A 259 6.27 12.18 0.06
N GLU A 260 7.18 11.42 -0.56
CA GLU A 260 7.22 9.96 -0.37
C GLU A 260 7.61 9.58 1.06
N ARG A 261 8.58 10.27 1.66
CA ARG A 261 8.93 10.07 3.07
C ARG A 261 7.73 10.30 3.99
N ILE A 262 6.98 11.39 3.76
CA ILE A 262 5.76 11.70 4.53
C ILE A 262 4.67 10.66 4.30
N ALA A 263 4.51 10.18 3.06
CA ALA A 263 3.53 9.15 2.74
C ALA A 263 3.84 7.82 3.44
N VAL A 264 5.10 7.39 3.44
CA VAL A 264 5.55 6.17 4.14
C VAL A 264 5.35 6.31 5.66
N GLU A 265 5.69 7.47 6.24
CA GLU A 265 5.46 7.75 7.66
C GLU A 265 3.96 7.79 7.99
N GLY A 266 3.15 8.36 7.08
CA GLY A 266 1.69 8.38 7.18
C GLY A 266 1.08 6.98 7.16
N GLU A 267 1.51 6.10 6.24
CA GLU A 267 1.06 4.70 6.16
C GLU A 267 1.45 3.90 7.41
N LEU A 268 2.64 4.13 7.97
CA LEU A 268 3.07 3.53 9.24
C LEU A 268 2.23 4.05 10.42
N SER A 269 1.88 5.33 10.39
CA SER A 269 0.99 5.91 11.39
C SER A 269 -0.41 5.32 11.29
N ASP A 270 -0.98 5.16 10.09
CA ASP A 270 -2.33 4.63 9.86
C ASP A 270 -2.48 3.15 10.26
N PHE A 271 -1.38 2.38 10.22
CA PHE A 271 -1.35 1.01 10.73
C PHE A 271 -1.29 0.94 12.27
N THR A 272 -0.78 1.99 12.94
CA THR A 272 -0.56 2.04 14.39
C THR A 272 -1.52 2.96 15.13
N SER A 273 -2.22 3.87 14.43
CA SER A 273 -3.37 4.61 14.94
C SER A 273 -4.54 3.65 15.04
N ILE A 274 -4.64 3.04 16.22
CA ILE A 274 -5.92 2.78 16.84
C ILE A 274 -6.77 4.05 16.62
N ASP A 275 -7.88 3.91 15.87
CA ASP A 275 -9.04 4.79 16.00
C ASP A 275 -9.53 4.66 17.44
N SER A 276 -8.83 5.32 18.36
CA SER A 276 -9.26 5.49 19.73
C SER A 276 -10.29 6.60 19.63
N ASP A 277 -11.50 6.21 19.25
CA ASP A 277 -12.71 6.98 19.53
C ASP A 277 -12.94 6.91 21.06
N SER A 278 -11.94 7.37 21.81
CA SER A 278 -12.05 7.66 23.22
C SER A 278 -12.86 8.93 23.30
N ALA A 279 -14.17 8.72 23.46
CA ALA A 279 -15.16 9.70 23.87
C ALA A 279 -14.50 10.84 24.65
N LYS A 280 -14.20 11.93 23.95
CA LYS A 280 -13.94 13.22 24.55
C LYS A 280 -15.19 14.05 24.37
N GLU A 281 -15.48 14.76 25.44
CA GLU A 281 -16.70 15.45 25.74
C GLU A 281 -17.11 16.42 24.63
N GLU A 282 -18.42 16.49 24.43
CA GLU A 282 -19.13 17.36 23.49
C GLU A 282 -18.51 18.76 23.45
N SER A 283 -17.82 19.05 22.36
CA SER A 283 -17.48 20.40 21.93
C SER A 283 -18.00 20.56 20.50
N ASP A 284 -18.71 21.66 20.25
CA ASP A 284 -19.44 22.04 19.03
C ASP A 284 -18.60 22.10 17.72
N ASP A 285 -17.38 21.57 17.71
CA ASP A 285 -16.43 21.56 16.59
C ASP A 285 -16.37 20.22 15.82
N ASP A 286 -17.04 19.16 16.32
CA ASP A 286 -16.96 17.78 15.79
C ASP A 286 -17.68 17.55 14.44
N ASP A 287 -18.50 18.50 13.97
CA ASP A 287 -19.13 18.40 12.64
C ASP A 287 -18.09 18.49 11.50
N LEU A 288 -16.91 19.06 11.76
CA LEU A 288 -15.87 19.24 10.74
C LEU A 288 -15.05 17.96 10.50
N ASP A 289 -14.74 17.21 11.55
CA ASP A 289 -13.90 16.00 11.48
C ASP A 289 -14.68 14.77 11.04
N ASN A 290 -15.96 14.69 11.39
CA ASN A 290 -16.85 13.61 10.93
C ASN A 290 -17.15 13.73 9.41
N MET A 291 -17.07 14.93 8.85
CA MET A 291 -17.19 15.17 7.40
C MET A 291 -15.91 14.84 6.62
N PHE A 292 -14.77 14.76 7.31
CA PHE A 292 -13.47 14.43 6.73
C PHE A 292 -13.34 12.94 6.42
N SER A 293 -14.00 12.09 7.21
CA SER A 293 -13.86 10.64 7.14
C SER A 293 -14.76 9.95 6.11
N LYS A 294 -15.74 10.65 5.54
CA LYS A 294 -16.76 9.97 4.71
C LYS A 294 -17.00 10.51 3.32
N ASP A 295 -16.80 11.78 3.00
CA ASP A 295 -16.89 12.29 1.62
C ASP A 295 -16.37 13.73 1.55
N LEU A 296 -15.06 13.90 1.38
CA LEU A 296 -14.50 15.22 1.07
C LEU A 296 -14.97 15.61 -0.35
N PRO A 297 -15.60 16.77 -0.57
CA PRO A 297 -16.15 17.10 -1.88
C PRO A 297 -15.04 17.13 -2.93
N LEU A 298 -15.17 16.26 -3.93
CA LEU A 298 -14.24 16.15 -5.04
C LEU A 298 -14.28 17.46 -5.84
N GLY A 299 -13.10 17.99 -6.17
CA GLY A 299 -13.00 19.12 -7.10
C GLY A 299 -13.45 18.72 -8.51
N ALA A 300 -13.50 19.71 -9.42
CA ALA A 300 -13.77 19.47 -10.84
C ALA A 300 -12.81 18.45 -11.49
N ASP A 301 -11.63 18.27 -10.90
CA ASP A 301 -10.56 17.38 -11.35
C ASP A 301 -10.64 15.97 -10.74
N GLY A 302 -11.65 15.67 -9.90
CA GLY A 302 -11.81 14.37 -9.24
C GLY A 302 -10.83 14.11 -8.08
N ILE A 303 -9.95 15.06 -7.78
CA ILE A 303 -8.97 15.01 -6.69
C ILE A 303 -9.60 15.65 -5.43
N PRO A 304 -9.41 15.07 -4.22
CA PRO A 304 -9.84 15.68 -2.97
C PRO A 304 -9.21 17.07 -2.77
N ILE A 305 -10.05 18.08 -2.55
CA ILE A 305 -9.61 19.48 -2.39
C ILE A 305 -8.83 19.63 -1.08
N PRO A 306 -7.60 20.18 -1.08
CA PRO A 306 -6.84 20.42 0.14
C PRO A 306 -7.59 21.28 1.18
N LEU A 307 -7.44 20.96 2.47
CA LEU A 307 -8.14 21.61 3.59
C LEU A 307 -8.02 23.14 3.65
N TRP A 308 -6.82 23.67 3.38
CA TRP A 308 -6.60 25.11 3.38
C TRP A 308 -7.36 25.79 2.25
N LEU A 309 -7.44 25.14 1.08
CA LEU A 309 -8.19 25.64 -0.08
C LEU A 309 -9.70 25.54 0.18
N TYR A 310 -10.15 24.45 0.81
CA TYR A 310 -11.52 24.26 1.26
C TYR A 310 -11.98 25.36 2.25
N LYS A 311 -11.12 25.72 3.22
CA LYS A 311 -11.37 26.82 4.16
C LYS A 311 -11.33 28.18 3.46
N LEU A 312 -10.34 28.42 2.60
CA LEU A 312 -10.16 29.68 1.87
C LEU A 312 -11.32 29.97 0.91
N GLN A 313 -11.79 28.97 0.18
CA GLN A 313 -12.95 29.09 -0.72
C GLN A 313 -14.29 29.15 0.04
N GLY A 314 -14.27 28.97 1.36
CA GLY A 314 -15.46 29.06 2.21
C GLY A 314 -16.42 27.88 2.09
N LEU A 315 -16.00 26.75 1.52
CA LEU A 315 -16.86 25.56 1.37
C LEU A 315 -17.22 24.92 2.72
N HIS A 316 -16.43 25.18 3.77
CA HIS A 316 -16.69 24.71 5.13
C HIS A 316 -17.98 25.24 5.78
N ARG A 317 -18.55 26.32 5.25
CA ARG A 317 -19.81 26.89 5.77
C ARG A 317 -20.99 26.33 5.00
N SER A 318 -21.92 25.71 5.71
CA SER A 318 -23.22 25.31 5.18
C SER A 318 -24.20 26.47 5.24
N TYR A 319 -24.94 26.69 4.15
CA TYR A 319 -26.03 27.65 4.06
C TYR A 319 -27.32 26.89 3.76
N LEU A 320 -28.37 27.15 4.53
CA LEU A 320 -29.67 26.54 4.34
C LEU A 320 -30.54 27.43 3.44
N CYS A 321 -31.36 26.83 2.59
CA CYS A 321 -32.40 27.53 1.82
C CYS A 321 -33.76 26.91 2.12
N GLU A 322 -34.68 27.71 2.67
CA GLU A 322 -36.02 27.25 3.08
C GLU A 322 -36.92 27.01 1.86
N VAL A 323 -36.80 27.86 0.83
CA VAL A 323 -37.53 27.73 -0.45
C VAL A 323 -37.25 26.38 -1.13
N CYS A 324 -36.04 25.83 -0.92
CA CYS A 324 -35.63 24.52 -1.44
C CYS A 324 -35.94 23.34 -0.49
N GLY A 325 -36.74 23.55 0.57
CA GLY A 325 -37.04 22.53 1.58
C GLY A 325 -35.91 22.32 2.60
N ASN A 326 -35.31 23.40 3.10
CA ASN A 326 -34.19 23.40 4.05
C ASN A 326 -32.96 22.63 3.55
N HIS A 327 -32.70 22.69 2.25
CA HIS A 327 -31.53 22.05 1.66
C HIS A 327 -30.25 22.78 2.04
N ALA A 328 -29.25 22.05 2.53
CA ALA A 328 -27.95 22.58 2.88
C ALA A 328 -27.01 22.66 1.67
N TYR A 329 -26.53 23.86 1.36
CA TYR A 329 -25.53 24.10 0.34
C TYR A 329 -24.18 24.42 0.99
N LYS A 330 -23.13 23.70 0.58
CA LYS A 330 -21.76 23.92 1.07
C LYS A 330 -21.11 25.07 0.30
N GLY A 331 -20.75 26.13 1.00
CA GLY A 331 -20.05 27.29 0.47
C GLY A 331 -20.95 28.34 -0.18
N ARG A 332 -20.49 29.60 -0.10
CA ARG A 332 -21.25 30.77 -0.57
C ARG A 332 -21.42 30.79 -2.09
N GLN A 333 -20.44 30.31 -2.85
CA GLN A 333 -20.54 30.28 -4.31
C GLN A 333 -21.59 29.28 -4.80
N GLN A 334 -21.61 28.08 -4.22
CA GLN A 334 -22.63 27.07 -4.55
C GLN A 334 -24.02 27.54 -4.12
N PHE A 335 -24.12 28.22 -2.98
CA PHE A 335 -25.33 28.90 -2.56
C PHE A 335 -25.74 29.95 -3.60
N ASN A 336 -24.90 30.90 -4.01
CA ASN A 336 -25.33 31.87 -5.02
C ASN A 336 -25.74 31.23 -6.37
N LYS A 337 -25.12 30.11 -6.74
CA LYS A 337 -25.50 29.34 -7.94
C LYS A 337 -26.85 28.63 -7.80
N HIS A 338 -27.30 28.30 -6.59
CA HIS A 338 -28.55 27.56 -6.39
C HIS A 338 -29.79 28.37 -6.78
N PHE A 339 -29.74 29.71 -6.73
CA PHE A 339 -30.87 30.57 -7.12
C PHE A 339 -31.31 30.37 -8.58
N GLY A 340 -30.37 30.06 -9.48
CA GLY A 340 -30.67 29.72 -10.88
C GLY A 340 -30.94 28.24 -11.13
N GLN A 341 -30.91 27.39 -10.09
CA GLN A 341 -31.18 25.96 -10.26
C GLN A 341 -32.69 25.71 -10.38
N PRO A 342 -33.11 24.70 -11.17
CA PRO A 342 -34.52 24.41 -11.41
C PRO A 342 -35.26 24.07 -10.12
N LYS A 343 -34.57 23.55 -9.09
CA LYS A 343 -35.17 23.28 -7.78
C LYS A 343 -35.64 24.56 -7.08
N HIS A 344 -34.83 25.60 -7.10
CA HIS A 344 -35.17 26.86 -6.46
C HIS A 344 -36.24 27.62 -7.25
N VAL A 345 -36.09 27.67 -8.58
CA VAL A 345 -37.10 28.22 -9.50
C VAL A 345 -38.44 27.51 -9.30
N HIS A 346 -38.45 26.18 -9.25
CA HIS A 346 -39.66 25.41 -8.98
C HIS A 346 -40.24 25.69 -7.59
N GLY A 347 -39.40 25.87 -6.57
CA GLY A 347 -39.83 26.31 -5.23
C GLY A 347 -40.56 27.65 -5.27
N LEU A 348 -40.02 28.64 -6.00
CA LEU A 348 -40.66 29.94 -6.21
C LEU A 348 -41.97 29.83 -6.99
N MET A 349 -42.02 28.98 -8.02
CA MET A 349 -43.26 28.73 -8.78
C MET A 349 -44.36 28.10 -7.91
N CYS A 350 -44.00 27.18 -7.01
CA CYS A 350 -44.93 26.60 -6.04
C CYS A 350 -45.47 27.63 -5.04
N LEU A 351 -44.73 28.72 -4.78
CA LEU A 351 -45.18 29.86 -3.97
C LEU A 351 -46.05 30.84 -4.77
N GLY A 352 -46.23 30.63 -6.08
CA GLY A 352 -47.07 31.44 -6.96
C GLY A 352 -46.34 32.59 -7.67
N VAL A 353 -45.00 32.62 -7.65
CA VAL A 353 -44.20 33.56 -8.44
C VAL A 353 -44.16 33.10 -9.90
N LEU A 354 -44.35 34.03 -10.84
CA LEU A 354 -44.27 33.74 -12.27
C LEU A 354 -42.81 33.52 -12.70
N GLU A 355 -42.59 32.68 -13.72
CA GLU A 355 -41.24 32.33 -14.21
C GLU A 355 -40.44 33.57 -14.64
N GLU A 356 -41.12 34.56 -15.24
CA GLU A 356 -40.53 35.84 -15.70
C GLU A 356 -39.96 36.68 -14.55
N ASP A 357 -40.58 36.62 -13.38
CA ASP A 357 -40.20 37.43 -12.22
C ASP A 357 -39.15 36.77 -11.34
N THR A 358 -38.77 35.51 -11.62
CA THR A 358 -37.83 34.73 -10.79
C THR A 358 -36.46 35.40 -10.62
N GLY A 359 -36.01 36.19 -11.60
CA GLY A 359 -34.76 36.94 -11.52
C GLY A 359 -34.74 38.03 -10.44
N LEU A 360 -35.91 38.57 -10.07
CA LEU A 360 -36.04 39.60 -9.02
C LEU A 360 -35.85 39.02 -7.61
N PHE A 361 -36.03 37.71 -7.46
CA PHE A 361 -35.94 37.00 -6.18
C PHE A 361 -34.54 36.42 -5.91
N ALA A 362 -33.52 36.84 -6.68
CA ALA A 362 -32.15 36.40 -6.45
C ALA A 362 -31.64 36.85 -5.06
N ASN A 363 -31.08 35.92 -4.29
CA ASN A 363 -30.57 36.07 -2.92
C ASN A 363 -31.58 35.93 -1.77
N ILE A 364 -32.85 35.58 -2.03
CA ILE A 364 -33.85 35.37 -0.99
C ILE A 364 -33.94 33.88 -0.64
N SER A 365 -33.75 33.56 0.64
CA SER A 365 -33.65 32.18 1.10
C SER A 365 -34.81 31.75 2.02
N THR A 366 -35.49 32.69 2.64
CA THR A 366 -36.62 32.45 3.54
C THR A 366 -37.95 32.64 2.82
N ILE A 367 -38.95 31.84 3.18
CA ILE A 367 -40.25 31.87 2.48
C ILE A 367 -41.02 33.15 2.81
N ALA A 368 -40.87 33.67 4.03
CA ALA A 368 -41.53 34.91 4.47
C ALA A 368 -41.08 36.12 3.64
N GLU A 369 -39.77 36.25 3.39
CA GLU A 369 -39.24 37.35 2.58
C GLU A 369 -39.71 37.28 1.11
N VAL A 370 -39.87 36.08 0.56
CA VAL A 370 -40.41 35.89 -0.79
C VAL A 370 -41.85 36.37 -0.86
N GLN A 371 -42.69 36.02 0.11
CA GLN A 371 -44.10 36.44 0.16
C GLN A 371 -44.22 37.96 0.30
N ASP A 372 -43.46 38.56 1.21
CA ASP A 372 -43.44 40.02 1.42
C ASP A 372 -43.01 40.78 0.15
N LEU A 373 -41.99 40.29 -0.54
CA LEU A 373 -41.52 40.91 -1.77
C LEU A 373 -42.54 40.71 -2.90
N TRP A 374 -43.15 39.53 -3.00
CA TRP A 374 -44.15 39.25 -4.02
C TRP A 374 -45.40 40.13 -3.88
N GLU A 375 -45.85 40.38 -2.65
CA GLU A 375 -46.94 41.33 -2.42
C GLU A 375 -46.61 42.75 -2.89
N ARG A 376 -45.36 43.20 -2.71
CA ARG A 376 -44.92 44.52 -3.18
C ARG A 376 -44.83 44.59 -4.70
N VAL A 377 -44.30 43.55 -5.34
CA VAL A 377 -44.21 43.45 -6.81
C VAL A 377 -45.60 43.39 -7.43
N LYS A 378 -46.53 42.65 -6.82
CA LYS A 378 -47.91 42.60 -7.30
C LYS A 378 -48.61 43.94 -7.17
N LYS A 379 -48.39 44.66 -6.07
CA LYS A 379 -48.90 46.03 -5.88
C LYS A 379 -48.31 47.00 -6.91
N SER A 380 -47.01 46.93 -7.19
CA SER A 380 -46.41 47.81 -8.20
C SER A 380 -46.91 47.50 -9.61
N LYS A 381 -47.00 46.22 -10.01
CA LYS A 381 -47.56 45.83 -11.31
C LYS A 381 -49.02 46.24 -11.47
N ASN A 382 -49.83 46.09 -10.42
CA ASN A 382 -51.22 46.55 -10.46
C ASN A 382 -51.31 48.07 -10.58
N ALA A 383 -50.48 48.82 -9.86
CA ALA A 383 -50.44 50.28 -9.97
C ALA A 383 -50.00 50.74 -11.38
N GLU A 384 -48.98 50.09 -11.96
CA GLU A 384 -48.55 50.37 -13.34
C GLU A 384 -49.67 50.10 -14.36
N LEU A 385 -50.40 49.00 -14.22
CA LEU A 385 -51.55 48.70 -15.08
C LEU A 385 -52.71 49.69 -14.89
N GLU A 386 -52.99 50.08 -13.64
CA GLU A 386 -54.00 51.11 -13.34
C GLU A 386 -53.61 52.46 -13.96
N ASP A 387 -52.33 52.85 -13.87
CA ASP A 387 -51.82 54.08 -14.48
C ASP A 387 -51.87 54.02 -16.02
N GLU A 388 -51.56 52.87 -16.63
CA GLU A 388 -51.68 52.67 -18.09
C GLU A 388 -53.13 52.75 -18.57
N GLU A 389 -54.08 52.11 -17.86
CA GLU A 389 -55.51 52.20 -18.16
C GLU A 389 -56.03 53.64 -18.01
N ASN A 390 -55.56 54.35 -16.98
CA ASN A 390 -55.99 55.71 -16.69
C ASN A 390 -55.39 56.76 -17.65
N ASN A 391 -54.21 56.52 -18.21
CA ASN A 391 -53.53 57.44 -19.14
C ASN A 391 -54.17 57.50 -20.54
N VAL A 392 -55.05 56.56 -20.90
CA VAL A 392 -55.74 56.60 -22.20
C VAL A 392 -56.97 57.49 -22.10
N GLU A 393 -56.81 58.73 -22.51
CA GLU A 393 -57.90 59.73 -22.58
C GLU A 393 -58.75 59.51 -23.84
N VAL A 394 -60.07 59.48 -23.67
CA VAL A 394 -61.08 59.38 -24.73
C VAL A 394 -62.01 60.59 -24.64
N GLU A 395 -62.27 61.22 -25.79
CA GLU A 395 -63.24 62.30 -25.93
C GLU A 395 -64.62 61.74 -26.29
N ASP A 396 -65.64 62.20 -25.56
CA ASP A 396 -67.04 61.86 -25.82
C ASP A 396 -67.69 62.76 -26.89
N GLU A 397 -68.91 62.44 -27.35
CA GLU A 397 -69.63 63.22 -28.39
C GLU A 397 -69.87 64.68 -27.98
N ASP A 398 -69.95 64.95 -26.67
CA ASP A 398 -70.06 66.29 -26.08
C ASP A 398 -68.70 67.00 -25.87
N GLY A 399 -67.58 66.36 -26.23
CA GLY A 399 -66.22 66.92 -26.12
C GLY A 399 -65.60 66.88 -24.72
N ASN A 400 -66.16 66.09 -23.79
CA ASN A 400 -65.59 65.87 -22.47
C ASN A 400 -64.48 64.80 -22.54
N VAL A 401 -63.32 65.09 -21.95
CA VAL A 401 -62.17 64.18 -21.90
C VAL A 401 -62.22 63.35 -20.61
N MET A 402 -62.24 62.03 -20.72
CA MET A 402 -62.33 61.10 -19.60
C MET A 402 -61.38 59.90 -19.83
N SER A 403 -61.02 59.15 -18.77
CA SER A 403 -60.30 57.88 -18.96
C SER A 403 -61.16 56.90 -19.75
N ARG A 404 -60.53 56.09 -20.60
CA ARG A 404 -61.19 55.03 -21.37
C ARG A 404 -62.02 54.08 -20.51
N LYS A 405 -61.56 53.78 -19.29
CA LYS A 405 -62.26 52.88 -18.36
C LYS A 405 -63.57 53.50 -17.88
N ASP A 406 -63.51 54.75 -17.45
CA ASP A 406 -64.67 55.52 -17.01
C ASP A 406 -65.67 55.69 -18.16
N TYR A 407 -65.18 55.96 -19.38
CA TYR A 407 -66.01 56.02 -20.58
C TYR A 407 -66.74 54.69 -20.86
N GLU A 408 -66.03 53.56 -20.84
CA GLU A 408 -66.63 52.23 -21.06
C GLU A 408 -67.60 51.83 -19.94
N GLU A 409 -67.34 52.23 -18.70
CA GLU A 409 -68.24 52.00 -17.57
C GLU A 409 -69.51 52.85 -17.68
N LEU A 410 -69.39 54.15 -17.99
CA LEU A 410 -70.52 55.05 -18.19
C LEU A 410 -71.38 54.62 -19.38
N LYS A 411 -70.76 54.14 -20.46
CA LYS A 411 -71.45 53.55 -21.60
C LYS A 411 -72.19 52.26 -21.25
N LYS A 412 -71.61 51.38 -20.42
CA LYS A 412 -72.29 50.17 -19.92
C LYS A 412 -73.46 50.50 -19.00
N GLN A 413 -73.36 51.56 -18.22
CA GLN A 413 -74.43 52.06 -17.36
C GLN A 413 -75.51 52.85 -18.15
N GLY A 414 -75.21 53.22 -19.41
CA GLY A 414 -76.12 53.96 -20.30
C GLY A 414 -76.26 55.44 -19.96
N LEU A 415 -75.25 56.03 -19.30
CA LEU A 415 -75.20 57.46 -19.00
C LEU A 415 -74.58 58.31 -20.12
N ILE A 416 -73.88 57.66 -21.05
CA ILE A 416 -73.22 58.24 -22.23
C ILE A 416 -73.55 57.37 -23.44
#